data_AF-A0A2G8RU03-F1
#
_entry.id   AF-A0A2G8RU03-F1
#
_cell.length_a   1.000
_cell.length_b   1.000
_cell.length_c   1.000
_cell.angle_alpha   90.00
_cell.angle_beta   90.00
_cell.angle_gamma   90.00
#
_symmetry.space_group_name_H-M   'P 1'
#
loop_
_entity.id
_entity.type
_entity.pdbx_description
1 polymer ?
#
loop_
_entity_poly.entity_id
_entity_poly.type
_entity_poly.pdbx_seq_one_letter_code
_entity_poly.pdbx_strand_id
1 'polypeptide(L)'
;MTNTTDKGPLTQPHGVLVRRECIRTSVIHNHLQSAVRHTPSAKIFPQSLALASALDALATSRAPRDSAGDHARTLGGISSDDLIQLSPVPLPTLSPRLCQQLERQLRQTLLSVAHYWSAGEDPDTQESEDDRVRSATDLPALIRERQDALARDRATLQECRTRVLRLIREINEAYPALEEQLIEALTVIPPQLHATRSAQADVIAATIEAALLKLSVVRARAHRALYGQALPSDPRATVARAVTAAHAKLKERQRAQDTEMRKLDRQIEEYESMLNLVDGRDGSFAQVVKDMARVKRETEECRKDLRRLGWTED
;
A
#
# COMPACT_ATOMS: atom_id res chain seq x y z
N MET A 1 -109.22 35.75 -0.43
CA MET A 1 -109.25 36.02 -1.89
C MET A 1 -108.98 37.52 -2.02
N THR A 2 -107.89 38.05 -2.55
CA THR A 2 -106.93 37.61 -3.57
C THR A 2 -105.52 38.12 -3.23
N ASN A 3 -104.51 37.31 -3.58
CA ASN A 3 -103.08 37.63 -3.51
C ASN A 3 -102.69 38.68 -4.55
N THR A 4 -101.75 39.57 -4.22
CA THR A 4 -100.81 40.16 -5.19
C THR A 4 -99.45 40.39 -4.53
N THR A 5 -98.51 39.55 -4.95
CA THR A 5 -97.07 39.61 -4.72
C THR A 5 -96.46 40.56 -5.74
N ASP A 6 -95.77 41.61 -5.29
CA ASP A 6 -94.98 42.48 -6.16
C ASP A 6 -93.48 42.16 -6.01
N LYS A 7 -92.83 41.92 -7.14
CA LYS A 7 -91.46 41.42 -7.28
C LYS A 7 -90.51 42.61 -7.45
N GLY A 8 -89.50 42.71 -6.57
CA GLY A 8 -88.37 43.63 -6.75
C GLY A 8 -87.50 43.25 -7.96
N PRO A 9 -86.88 44.23 -8.65
CA PRO A 9 -86.18 44.02 -9.91
C PRO A 9 -84.79 43.41 -9.71
N LEU A 10 -84.48 42.42 -10.57
CA LEU A 10 -83.17 41.80 -10.77
C LEU A 10 -82.17 42.81 -11.37
N THR A 11 -81.10 43.11 -10.62
CA THR A 11 -79.90 43.80 -11.11
C THR A 11 -79.10 42.90 -12.05
N GLN A 12 -78.75 43.44 -13.23
CA GLN A 12 -78.10 42.75 -14.36
C GLN A 12 -76.60 42.45 -14.13
N PRO A 13 -76.05 41.34 -14.68
CA PRO A 13 -74.66 40.89 -14.49
C PRO A 13 -73.65 41.48 -15.50
N HIS A 14 -73.89 42.66 -16.07
CA HIS A 14 -73.04 43.20 -17.15
C HIS A 14 -71.68 43.73 -16.69
N GLY A 15 -71.51 44.09 -15.41
CA GLY A 15 -70.23 44.60 -14.89
C GLY A 15 -69.12 43.54 -14.77
N VAL A 16 -69.48 42.27 -14.56
CA VAL A 16 -68.50 41.18 -14.35
C VAL A 16 -67.87 40.74 -15.66
N LEU A 17 -68.63 40.74 -16.76
CA LEU A 17 -68.15 40.33 -18.08
C LEU A 17 -67.12 41.32 -18.66
N VAL A 18 -67.36 42.63 -18.52
CA VAL A 18 -66.43 43.67 -19.01
C VAL A 18 -65.10 43.63 -18.25
N ARG A 19 -65.14 43.35 -16.94
CA ARG A 19 -63.93 43.21 -16.12
C ARG A 19 -63.13 41.96 -16.50
N ARG A 20 -63.81 40.85 -16.82
CA ARG A 20 -63.20 39.60 -17.31
C ARG A 20 -62.51 39.81 -18.66
N GLU A 21 -63.12 40.53 -19.61
CA GLU A 21 -62.50 40.84 -20.91
C GLU A 21 -61.28 41.75 -20.79
N CYS A 22 -61.31 42.73 -19.90
CA CYS A 22 -60.18 43.63 -19.68
C CYS A 22 -58.97 42.92 -19.04
N ILE A 23 -59.23 41.98 -18.12
CA ILE A 23 -58.17 41.14 -17.53
C ILE A 23 -57.62 40.15 -18.58
N ARG A 24 -58.50 39.55 -19.39
CA ARG A 24 -58.13 38.66 -20.50
C ARG A 24 -57.18 39.34 -21.49
N THR A 25 -57.50 40.54 -21.94
CA THR A 25 -56.67 41.28 -22.89
C THR A 25 -55.33 41.69 -22.28
N SER A 26 -55.31 42.10 -21.01
CA SER A 26 -54.08 42.43 -20.27
C SER A 26 -53.15 41.22 -20.09
N VAL A 27 -53.67 40.06 -19.70
CA VAL A 27 -52.86 38.84 -19.49
C VAL A 27 -52.28 38.34 -20.80
N ILE A 28 -53.09 38.30 -21.88
CA ILE A 28 -52.62 37.89 -23.21
C ILE A 28 -51.55 38.86 -23.71
N HIS A 29 -51.76 40.17 -23.55
CA HIS A 29 -50.79 41.19 -23.97
C HIS A 29 -49.46 41.06 -23.21
N ASN A 30 -49.50 40.85 -21.89
CA ASN A 30 -48.30 40.65 -21.07
C ASN A 30 -47.57 39.34 -21.41
N HIS A 31 -48.30 38.26 -21.72
CA HIS A 31 -47.69 37.00 -22.17
C HIS A 31 -47.04 37.13 -23.55
N LEU A 32 -47.68 37.82 -24.50
CA LEU A 32 -47.08 38.10 -25.80
C LEU A 32 -45.84 39.01 -25.67
N GLN A 33 -45.90 40.03 -24.81
CA GLN A 33 -44.76 40.91 -24.57
C GLN A 33 -43.59 40.18 -23.87
N SER A 34 -43.89 39.25 -22.96
CA SER A 34 -42.90 38.38 -22.32
C SER A 34 -42.28 37.39 -23.31
N ALA A 35 -43.11 36.74 -24.15
CA ALA A 35 -42.65 35.80 -25.17
C ALA A 35 -41.75 36.47 -26.22
N VAL A 36 -42.07 37.70 -26.63
CA VAL A 36 -41.24 38.48 -27.55
C VAL A 36 -39.89 38.86 -26.92
N ARG A 37 -39.87 39.21 -25.62
CA ARG A 37 -38.63 39.52 -24.88
C ARG A 37 -37.76 38.30 -24.57
N HIS A 38 -38.34 37.11 -24.55
CA HIS A 38 -37.65 35.85 -24.26
C HIS A 38 -37.37 34.98 -25.48
N THR A 39 -37.50 35.51 -26.70
CA THR A 39 -36.86 34.88 -27.86
C THR A 39 -35.35 34.84 -27.59
N PRO A 40 -34.73 33.65 -27.50
CA PRO A 40 -33.35 33.54 -27.05
C PRO A 40 -32.44 34.22 -28.07
N SER A 41 -31.85 35.35 -27.68
CA SER A 41 -30.78 35.96 -28.46
C SER A 41 -29.71 34.89 -28.71
N ALA A 42 -29.24 34.80 -29.96
CA ALA A 42 -28.34 33.80 -30.53
C ALA A 42 -26.94 33.66 -29.87
N LYS A 43 -26.78 34.07 -28.61
CA LYS A 43 -25.51 34.08 -27.86
C LYS A 43 -25.27 32.84 -27.01
N ILE A 44 -26.29 32.01 -26.74
CA ILE A 44 -26.12 30.77 -25.95
C ILE A 44 -25.74 29.57 -26.84
N PHE A 45 -26.11 29.61 -28.13
CA PHE A 45 -25.77 28.57 -29.11
C PHE A 45 -24.27 28.46 -29.51
N PRO A 46 -23.48 29.55 -29.62
CA PRO A 46 -22.06 29.42 -30.00
C PRO A 46 -21.17 28.82 -28.92
N GLN A 47 -21.53 28.91 -27.62
CA GLN A 47 -20.72 28.31 -26.55
C GLN A 47 -20.91 26.79 -26.45
N SER A 48 -22.12 26.27 -26.69
CA SER A 48 -22.36 24.83 -26.76
C SER A 48 -21.76 24.22 -28.02
N LEU A 49 -21.80 24.93 -29.15
CA LEU A 49 -21.12 24.52 -30.39
C LEU A 49 -19.60 24.63 -30.28
N ALA A 50 -19.04 25.63 -29.60
CA ALA A 50 -17.60 25.73 -29.36
C ALA A 50 -17.08 24.57 -28.50
N LEU A 51 -17.85 24.17 -27.47
CA LEU A 51 -17.50 23.05 -26.61
C LEU A 51 -17.66 21.70 -27.33
N ALA A 52 -18.72 21.54 -28.14
CA ALA A 52 -18.88 20.39 -29.02
C ALA A 52 -17.75 20.30 -30.07
N SER A 53 -17.35 21.44 -30.66
CA SER A 53 -16.25 21.49 -31.63
C SER A 53 -14.87 21.23 -31.01
N ALA A 54 -14.66 21.64 -29.75
CA ALA A 54 -13.43 21.34 -29.01
C ALA A 54 -13.34 19.86 -28.62
N LEU A 55 -14.48 19.23 -28.31
CA LEU A 55 -14.58 17.79 -28.08
C LEU A 55 -14.37 16.99 -29.37
N ASP A 56 -14.91 17.43 -30.50
CA ASP A 56 -14.68 16.82 -31.81
C ASP A 56 -13.23 16.98 -32.30
N ALA A 57 -12.59 18.13 -32.03
CA ALA A 57 -11.17 18.37 -32.35
C ALA A 57 -10.23 17.45 -31.54
N LEU A 58 -10.58 17.16 -30.29
CA LEU A 58 -9.87 16.19 -29.45
C LEU A 58 -10.13 14.73 -29.89
N ALA A 59 -11.34 14.44 -30.40
CA ALA A 59 -11.68 13.13 -30.95
C ALA A 59 -11.02 12.86 -32.32
N THR A 60 -10.80 13.89 -33.14
CA THR A 60 -10.16 13.79 -34.47
C THR A 60 -8.63 13.85 -34.44
N SER A 61 -8.01 14.24 -33.32
CA SER A 61 -6.56 14.05 -33.07
C SER A 61 -6.17 12.57 -32.89
N ARG A 62 -7.13 11.64 -33.00
CA ARG A 62 -6.96 10.20 -32.97
C ARG A 62 -6.42 9.70 -34.32
N ALA A 63 -5.13 9.90 -34.56
CA ALA A 63 -4.42 9.17 -35.61
C ALA A 63 -4.43 7.66 -35.27
N PRO A 64 -4.63 6.76 -36.25
CA PRO A 64 -4.67 5.33 -36.00
C PRO A 64 -3.24 4.86 -35.74
N ARG A 65 -2.93 4.55 -34.47
CA ARG A 65 -1.80 3.69 -34.14
C ARG A 65 -2.33 2.46 -33.45
N ASP A 66 -2.21 1.36 -34.18
CA ASP A 66 -2.43 0.00 -33.72
C ASP A 66 -1.45 -0.33 -32.59
N SER A 67 -1.95 -0.34 -31.36
CA SER A 67 -1.33 -1.13 -30.28
C SER A 67 -2.33 -1.27 -29.14
N ALA A 68 -2.76 -2.51 -28.94
CA ALA A 68 -3.68 -2.91 -27.90
C ALA A 68 -3.17 -2.54 -26.50
N GLY A 69 -4.08 -2.05 -25.66
CA GLY A 69 -4.01 -2.27 -24.22
C GLY A 69 -3.62 -1.11 -23.31
N ASP A 70 -3.28 0.08 -23.83
CA ASP A 70 -2.96 1.22 -22.96
C ASP A 70 -3.98 2.35 -23.11
N HIS A 71 -4.67 2.66 -22.01
CA HIS A 71 -5.54 3.82 -21.90
C HIS A 71 -4.70 5.07 -22.19
N ALA A 72 -4.94 5.70 -23.34
CA ALA A 72 -4.22 6.87 -23.81
C ALA A 72 -4.35 8.03 -22.81
N ARG A 73 -3.37 8.12 -21.89
CA ARG A 73 -3.22 9.21 -20.93
C ARG A 73 -2.76 10.45 -21.70
N THR A 74 -3.51 11.54 -21.56
CA THR A 74 -3.05 12.86 -22.01
C THR A 74 -1.89 13.34 -21.13
N LEU A 75 -1.10 14.31 -21.62
CA LEU A 75 -0.02 14.97 -20.85
C LEU A 75 -0.57 15.41 -19.48
N GLY A 76 -0.14 14.72 -18.41
CA GLY A 76 -0.66 14.88 -17.04
C GLY A 76 -1.33 13.64 -16.44
N GLY A 77 -1.46 12.53 -17.18
CA GLY A 77 -1.87 11.24 -16.62
C GLY A 77 -3.38 11.05 -16.41
N ILE A 78 -4.20 12.04 -16.77
CA ILE A 78 -5.66 12.01 -16.54
C ILE A 78 -6.34 11.44 -17.80
N SER A 79 -7.12 10.37 -17.61
CA SER A 79 -7.94 9.77 -18.68
C SER A 79 -9.10 10.72 -19.07
N SER A 80 -9.58 10.63 -20.30
CA SER A 80 -10.83 11.32 -20.70
C SER A 80 -12.00 10.91 -19.80
N ASP A 81 -12.01 9.66 -19.32
CA ASP A 81 -13.02 9.17 -18.39
C ASP A 81 -12.87 9.79 -16.99
N ASP A 82 -11.63 10.07 -16.56
CA ASP A 82 -11.36 10.73 -15.28
C ASP A 82 -11.76 12.21 -15.32
N LEU A 83 -11.62 12.90 -16.46
CA LEU A 83 -12.12 14.27 -16.62
C LEU A 83 -13.65 14.34 -16.55
N ILE A 84 -14.34 13.31 -17.04
CA ILE A 84 -15.80 13.20 -16.94
C ILE A 84 -16.22 12.85 -15.50
N GLN A 85 -15.44 12.04 -14.78
CA GLN A 85 -15.73 11.67 -13.39
C GLN A 85 -15.32 12.75 -12.36
N LEU A 86 -14.28 13.54 -12.63
CA LEU A 86 -13.80 14.63 -11.77
C LEU A 86 -14.53 15.95 -12.04
N SER A 87 -15.33 16.02 -13.11
CA SER A 87 -16.35 17.06 -13.28
C SER A 87 -17.43 16.85 -12.21
N PRO A 88 -17.52 17.68 -11.15
CA PRO A 88 -18.43 17.43 -10.02
C PRO A 88 -19.91 17.66 -10.38
N VAL A 89 -20.18 18.04 -11.62
CA VAL A 89 -21.50 18.41 -12.11
C VAL A 89 -21.65 17.74 -13.48
N PRO A 90 -22.38 16.62 -13.62
CA PRO A 90 -22.92 16.29 -14.93
C PRO A 90 -23.60 17.55 -15.48
N LEU A 91 -23.39 17.87 -16.77
CA LEU A 91 -24.08 19.00 -17.46
C LEU A 91 -25.48 19.12 -16.86
N PRO A 92 -25.95 20.32 -16.45
CA PRO A 92 -27.12 20.47 -15.60
C PRO A 92 -28.36 19.91 -16.30
N THR A 93 -28.52 18.61 -16.23
CA THR A 93 -29.73 17.89 -16.48
C THR A 93 -30.53 18.22 -15.23
N LEU A 94 -31.45 19.18 -15.40
CA LEU A 94 -32.47 19.47 -14.42
C LEU A 94 -32.90 18.14 -13.81
N SER A 95 -32.71 17.99 -12.50
CA SER A 95 -32.86 16.68 -11.88
C SER A 95 -34.24 16.13 -12.23
N PRO A 96 -34.38 14.82 -12.50
CA PRO A 96 -35.64 14.27 -13.02
C PRO A 96 -36.82 14.58 -12.10
N ARG A 97 -36.56 14.72 -10.80
CA ARG A 97 -37.54 15.19 -9.81
C ARG A 97 -37.94 16.65 -9.98
N LEU A 98 -36.99 17.54 -10.28
CA LEU A 98 -37.24 18.96 -10.51
C LEU A 98 -37.92 19.16 -11.87
N CYS A 99 -37.56 18.39 -12.90
CA CYS A 99 -38.30 18.32 -14.16
C CYS A 99 -39.73 17.83 -13.94
N GLN A 100 -39.94 16.76 -13.18
CA GLN A 100 -41.28 16.28 -12.86
C GLN A 100 -42.07 17.26 -12.00
N GLN A 101 -41.43 18.00 -11.08
CA GLN A 101 -42.08 19.04 -10.31
C GLN A 101 -42.44 20.25 -11.17
N LEU A 102 -41.53 20.70 -12.04
CA LEU A 102 -41.80 21.76 -13.02
C LEU A 102 -42.91 21.35 -13.97
N GLU A 103 -42.89 20.11 -14.47
CA GLU A 103 -43.92 19.58 -15.35
C GLU A 103 -45.26 19.45 -14.63
N ARG A 104 -45.27 18.97 -13.38
CA ARG A 104 -46.49 18.96 -12.56
C ARG A 104 -47.02 20.36 -12.28
N GLN A 105 -46.15 21.31 -11.94
CA GLN A 105 -46.55 22.69 -11.69
C GLN A 105 -47.00 23.39 -12.96
N LEU A 106 -46.34 23.17 -14.11
CA LEU A 106 -46.77 23.67 -15.41
C LEU A 106 -48.08 23.04 -15.85
N ARG A 107 -48.27 21.73 -15.66
CA ARG A 107 -49.55 21.07 -15.94
C ARG A 107 -50.64 21.58 -15.00
N GLN A 108 -50.36 21.73 -13.71
CA GLN A 108 -51.33 22.21 -12.72
C GLN A 108 -51.71 23.68 -12.98
N THR A 109 -50.76 24.50 -13.44
CA THR A 109 -51.02 25.91 -13.79
C THR A 109 -51.70 26.04 -15.15
N LEU A 110 -51.35 25.22 -16.14
CA LEU A 110 -52.08 25.17 -17.40
C LEU A 110 -53.49 24.60 -17.20
N LEU A 111 -53.67 23.64 -16.29
CA LEU A 111 -54.98 23.13 -15.90
C LEU A 111 -55.76 24.15 -15.07
N SER A 112 -55.13 24.92 -14.19
CA SER A 112 -55.84 25.98 -13.44
C SER A 112 -56.23 27.16 -14.34
N VAL A 113 -55.37 27.50 -15.31
CA VAL A 113 -55.67 28.48 -16.35
C VAL A 113 -56.75 27.92 -17.27
N ALA A 114 -56.64 26.68 -17.76
CA ALA A 114 -57.68 26.04 -18.57
C ALA A 114 -59.01 25.91 -17.82
N HIS A 115 -59.00 25.58 -16.53
CA HIS A 115 -60.17 25.58 -15.68
C HIS A 115 -60.73 26.98 -15.48
N TYR A 116 -59.91 28.03 -15.36
CA TYR A 116 -60.39 29.41 -15.35
C TYR A 116 -61.06 29.81 -16.68
N TRP A 117 -60.53 29.29 -17.79
CA TRP A 117 -61.10 29.50 -19.13
C TRP A 117 -62.32 28.61 -19.44
N SER A 118 -62.44 27.45 -18.79
CA SER A 118 -63.53 26.49 -18.97
C SER A 118 -64.61 26.57 -17.88
N ALA A 119 -64.33 27.22 -16.75
CA ALA A 119 -65.28 27.49 -15.67
C ALA A 119 -66.24 28.60 -16.09
N GLY A 120 -67.10 28.26 -17.04
CA GLY A 120 -68.42 28.85 -17.11
C GLY A 120 -69.35 28.33 -16.01
N GLU A 121 -69.17 27.10 -15.48
CA GLU A 121 -70.30 26.39 -14.84
C GLU A 121 -69.98 25.30 -13.78
N ASP A 122 -68.88 25.34 -12.99
CA ASP A 122 -68.68 24.36 -11.89
C ASP A 122 -68.81 25.00 -10.48
N PRO A 123 -69.93 24.80 -9.76
CA PRO A 123 -70.21 25.46 -8.46
C PRO A 123 -69.57 24.82 -7.21
N ASP A 124 -68.88 23.67 -7.32
CA ASP A 124 -68.48 22.87 -6.15
C ASP A 124 -67.02 23.04 -5.70
N THR A 125 -66.24 23.97 -6.27
CA THR A 125 -64.92 24.30 -5.71
C THR A 125 -65.00 25.49 -4.74
N GLN A 126 -65.07 25.18 -3.44
CA GLN A 126 -65.04 26.11 -2.30
C GLN A 126 -63.72 26.89 -2.10
N GLU A 127 -62.88 27.01 -3.12
CA GLU A 127 -61.76 27.94 -3.09
C GLU A 127 -62.25 29.27 -3.67
N SER A 128 -62.19 30.32 -2.86
CA SER A 128 -62.60 31.67 -3.26
C SER A 128 -61.93 32.03 -4.60
N GLU A 129 -62.72 32.38 -5.62
CA GLU A 129 -62.21 32.76 -6.95
C GLU A 129 -61.12 33.85 -6.85
N ASP A 130 -61.21 34.69 -5.83
CA ASP A 130 -60.22 35.74 -5.51
C ASP A 130 -58.85 35.17 -5.13
N ASP A 131 -58.76 34.04 -4.42
CA ASP A 131 -57.48 33.43 -4.01
C ASP A 131 -56.78 32.74 -5.19
N ARG A 132 -57.56 32.22 -6.15
CA ARG A 132 -57.07 31.65 -7.40
C ARG A 132 -56.54 32.72 -8.34
N VAL A 133 -57.25 33.85 -8.45
CA VAL A 133 -56.79 35.02 -9.24
C VAL A 133 -55.53 35.61 -8.62
N ARG A 134 -55.45 35.75 -7.29
CA ARG A 134 -54.23 36.19 -6.58
C ARG A 134 -53.04 35.26 -6.83
N SER A 135 -53.26 33.94 -6.72
CA SER A 135 -52.22 32.95 -7.01
C SER A 135 -51.72 33.02 -8.46
N ALA A 136 -52.60 33.28 -9.43
CA ALA A 136 -52.24 33.46 -10.83
C ALA A 136 -51.48 34.78 -11.08
N THR A 137 -51.81 35.86 -10.35
CA THR A 137 -51.10 37.15 -10.46
C THR A 137 -49.74 37.16 -9.75
N ASP A 138 -49.56 36.34 -8.70
CA ASP A 138 -48.33 36.28 -7.91
C ASP A 138 -47.28 35.32 -8.51
N LEU A 139 -47.72 34.35 -9.31
CA LEU A 139 -46.86 33.35 -9.93
C LEU A 139 -45.73 33.95 -10.82
N PRO A 140 -45.96 34.97 -11.66
CA PRO A 140 -44.89 35.65 -12.39
C PRO A 140 -43.83 36.26 -11.46
N ALA A 141 -44.21 36.76 -10.28
CA ALA A 141 -43.27 37.31 -9.31
C ALA A 141 -42.42 36.21 -8.66
N LEU A 142 -43.05 35.09 -8.26
CA LEU A 142 -42.35 33.91 -7.74
C LEU A 142 -41.39 33.30 -8.76
N ILE A 143 -41.78 33.25 -10.04
CA ILE A 143 -40.90 32.78 -11.12
C ILE A 143 -39.68 33.70 -11.26
N ARG A 144 -39.87 35.03 -11.21
CA ARG A 144 -38.75 35.99 -11.27
C ARG A 144 -37.82 35.84 -10.07
N GLU A 145 -38.36 35.74 -8.87
CA GLU A 145 -37.56 35.50 -7.66
C GLU A 145 -36.74 34.20 -7.76
N ARG A 146 -37.34 33.13 -8.29
CA ARG A 146 -36.64 31.86 -8.50
C ARG A 146 -35.58 31.95 -9.59
N GLN A 147 -35.82 32.71 -10.66
CA GLN A 147 -34.83 32.98 -11.69
C GLN A 147 -33.65 33.78 -11.14
N ASP A 148 -33.91 34.79 -10.30
CA ASP A 148 -32.87 35.59 -9.64
C ASP A 148 -32.07 34.77 -8.64
N ALA A 149 -32.71 33.85 -7.90
CA ALA A 149 -32.02 32.87 -7.06
C ALA A 149 -31.10 31.96 -7.89
N LEU A 150 -31.59 31.40 -9.00
CA LEU A 150 -30.79 30.57 -9.90
C LEU A 150 -29.64 31.36 -10.56
N ALA A 151 -29.84 32.63 -10.87
CA ALA A 151 -28.79 33.49 -11.41
C ALA A 151 -27.66 33.71 -10.39
N ARG A 152 -28.02 33.96 -9.11
CA ARG A 152 -27.06 34.05 -8.01
C ARG A 152 -26.30 32.75 -7.81
N ASP A 153 -26.99 31.61 -7.77
CA ASP A 153 -26.36 30.29 -7.63
C ASP A 153 -25.41 29.97 -8.79
N ARG A 154 -25.76 30.37 -10.02
CA ARG A 154 -24.86 30.21 -11.18
C ARG A 154 -23.61 31.08 -11.05
N ALA A 155 -23.75 32.31 -10.55
CA ALA A 155 -22.61 33.19 -10.33
C ALA A 155 -21.66 32.63 -9.27
N THR A 156 -22.18 32.11 -8.15
CA THR A 156 -21.34 31.49 -7.10
C THR A 156 -20.67 30.22 -7.60
N LEU A 157 -21.35 29.39 -8.39
CA LEU A 157 -20.74 28.21 -9.01
C LEU A 157 -19.63 28.57 -10.00
N GLN A 158 -19.79 29.65 -10.76
CA GLN A 158 -18.75 30.15 -11.66
C GLN A 158 -17.54 30.65 -10.87
N GLU A 159 -17.75 31.40 -9.79
CA GLU A 159 -16.66 31.85 -8.91
C GLU A 159 -15.90 30.65 -8.31
N CYS A 160 -16.61 29.69 -7.73
CA CYS A 160 -16.03 28.45 -7.22
C CYS A 160 -15.21 27.71 -8.29
N ARG A 161 -15.75 27.60 -9.51
CA ARG A 161 -15.05 26.97 -10.64
C ARG A 161 -13.76 27.71 -10.99
N THR A 162 -13.79 29.04 -11.08
CA THR A 162 -12.58 29.83 -11.37
C THR A 162 -11.53 29.68 -10.28
N ARG A 163 -11.96 29.62 -9.01
CA ARG A 163 -11.07 29.36 -7.87
C ARG A 163 -10.41 27.99 -7.94
N VAL A 164 -11.19 26.94 -8.24
CA VAL A 164 -10.66 25.57 -8.39
C VAL A 164 -9.66 25.50 -9.55
N LEU A 165 -9.98 26.10 -10.71
CA LEU A 165 -9.05 26.13 -11.85
C LEU A 165 -7.75 26.87 -11.52
N ARG A 166 -7.82 27.95 -10.74
CA ARG A 166 -6.63 28.66 -10.26
C ARG A 166 -5.78 27.78 -9.35
N LEU A 167 -6.39 27.11 -8.37
CA LEU A 167 -5.67 26.18 -7.48
C LEU A 167 -5.03 25.03 -8.24
N ILE A 168 -5.71 24.48 -9.25
CA ILE A 168 -5.15 23.42 -10.10
C ILE A 168 -3.91 23.93 -10.83
N ARG A 169 -3.93 25.16 -11.35
CA ARG A 169 -2.75 25.78 -11.98
C ARG A 169 -1.61 25.97 -10.99
N GLU A 170 -1.91 26.53 -9.81
CA GLU A 170 -0.91 26.72 -8.75
C GLU A 170 -0.27 25.39 -8.32
N ILE A 171 -1.07 24.31 -8.20
CA ILE A 171 -0.57 22.96 -7.89
C ILE A 171 0.30 22.41 -9.04
N ASN A 172 -0.16 22.56 -10.29
CA ASN A 172 0.57 22.07 -11.46
C ASN A 172 1.89 22.82 -11.69
N GLU A 173 1.99 24.07 -11.25
CA GLU A 173 3.24 24.86 -11.28
C GLU A 173 4.16 24.51 -10.10
N ALA A 174 3.60 24.29 -8.91
CA ALA A 174 4.38 23.96 -7.72
C ALA A 174 4.98 22.55 -7.76
N TYR A 175 4.26 21.58 -8.33
CA TYR A 175 4.69 20.18 -8.40
C TYR A 175 6.05 19.97 -9.10
N PRO A 176 6.28 20.46 -10.34
CA PRO A 176 7.57 20.28 -11.02
C PRO A 176 8.71 20.99 -10.30
N ALA A 177 8.47 22.15 -9.69
CA ALA A 177 9.49 22.85 -8.91
C ALA A 177 9.91 22.06 -7.66
N LEU A 178 8.96 21.41 -6.99
CA LEU A 178 9.22 20.50 -5.87
C LEU A 178 9.97 19.24 -6.32
N GLU A 179 9.61 18.67 -7.46
CA GLU A 179 10.29 17.51 -8.04
C GLU A 179 11.74 17.84 -8.40
N GLU A 180 11.98 18.98 -9.04
CA GLU A 180 13.33 19.45 -9.38
C GLU A 180 14.19 19.67 -8.12
N GLN A 181 13.64 20.33 -7.09
CA GLN A 181 14.33 20.52 -5.80
C GLN A 181 14.65 19.19 -5.12
N LEU A 182 13.73 18.21 -5.19
CA LEU A 182 13.95 16.89 -4.63
C LEU A 182 15.07 16.15 -5.38
N ILE A 183 15.07 16.21 -6.72
CA ILE A 183 16.13 15.62 -7.55
C ILE A 183 17.48 16.29 -7.25
N GLU A 184 17.52 17.62 -7.13
CA GLU A 184 18.73 18.35 -6.75
C GLU A 184 19.23 17.92 -5.36
N ALA A 185 18.36 17.86 -4.36
CA ALA A 185 18.70 17.40 -3.02
C ALA A 185 19.22 15.95 -3.02
N LEU A 186 18.57 15.06 -3.78
CA LEU A 186 18.98 13.65 -3.92
C LEU A 186 20.25 13.45 -4.74
N THR A 187 20.59 14.38 -5.63
CA THR A 187 21.85 14.30 -6.39
C THR A 187 23.02 14.90 -5.64
N VAL A 188 22.79 15.90 -4.77
CA VAL A 188 23.87 16.61 -4.04
C VAL A 188 24.18 15.98 -2.68
N ILE A 189 23.17 15.60 -1.89
CA ILE A 189 23.37 15.17 -0.49
C ILE A 189 24.05 13.79 -0.40
N PRO A 190 23.60 12.75 -1.14
CA PRO A 190 24.22 11.42 -1.07
C PRO A 190 25.70 11.39 -1.42
N PRO A 191 26.22 12.01 -2.50
CA PRO A 191 27.65 11.94 -2.80
C PRO A 191 28.49 12.65 -1.75
N GLN A 192 28.01 13.73 -1.12
CA GLN A 192 28.72 14.39 -0.02
C GLN A 192 28.78 13.47 1.22
N LEU A 193 27.68 12.81 1.56
CA LEU A 193 27.65 11.82 2.65
C LEU A 193 28.51 10.59 2.34
N HIS A 194 28.54 10.13 1.09
CA HIS A 194 29.40 9.03 0.65
C HIS A 194 30.88 9.43 0.68
N ALA A 195 31.23 10.63 0.22
CA ALA A 195 32.60 11.15 0.28
C ALA A 195 33.10 11.24 1.72
N THR A 196 32.30 11.80 2.63
CA THR A 196 32.67 11.90 4.06
C THR A 196 32.80 10.52 4.72
N ARG A 197 31.88 9.58 4.44
CA ARG A 197 31.98 8.19 4.92
C ARG A 197 33.21 7.48 4.38
N SER A 198 33.55 7.66 3.10
CA SER A 198 34.74 7.06 2.50
C SER A 198 36.03 7.60 3.12
N ALA A 199 36.13 8.92 3.30
CA ALA A 199 37.28 9.54 3.96
C ALA A 199 37.42 9.09 5.42
N GLN A 200 36.30 8.92 6.14
CA GLN A 200 36.33 8.35 7.50
C GLN A 200 36.81 6.89 7.50
N ALA A 201 36.36 6.08 6.55
CA ALA A 201 36.80 4.70 6.40
C ALA A 201 38.31 4.63 6.10
N ASP A 202 38.82 5.50 5.23
CA ASP A 202 40.25 5.58 4.89
C ASP A 202 41.09 6.00 6.10
N VAL A 203 40.63 6.97 6.89
CA VAL A 203 41.29 7.36 8.14
C VAL A 203 41.34 6.19 9.12
N ILE A 204 40.22 5.48 9.30
CA ILE A 204 40.17 4.31 10.19
C ILE A 204 41.13 3.23 9.70
N ALA A 205 41.12 2.91 8.39
CA ALA A 205 42.04 1.95 7.80
C ALA A 205 43.51 2.34 8.04
N ALA A 206 43.88 3.59 7.76
CA ALA A 206 45.23 4.11 8.01
C ALA A 206 45.61 4.05 9.50
N THR A 207 44.67 4.31 10.42
CA THR A 207 44.94 4.17 11.86
C THR A 207 45.16 2.71 12.29
N ILE A 208 44.40 1.77 11.72
CA ILE A 208 44.57 0.33 11.97
C ILE A 208 45.92 -0.12 11.43
N GLU A 209 46.28 0.25 10.20
CA GLU A 209 47.58 -0.05 9.61
C GLU A 209 48.73 0.53 10.45
N ALA A 210 48.64 1.80 10.86
CA ALA A 210 49.63 2.42 11.72
C ALA A 210 49.74 1.71 13.09
N ALA A 211 48.63 1.25 13.67
CA ALA A 211 48.63 0.48 14.91
C ALA A 211 49.27 -0.90 14.72
N LEU A 212 48.99 -1.59 13.60
CA LEU A 212 49.60 -2.88 13.26
C LEU A 212 51.11 -2.74 13.01
N LEU A 213 51.55 -1.66 12.35
CA LEU A 213 52.97 -1.34 12.18
C LEU A 213 53.64 -1.04 13.53
N LYS A 214 52.98 -0.31 14.43
CA LYS A 214 53.49 -0.11 15.80
C LYS A 214 53.61 -1.44 16.55
N LEU A 215 52.60 -2.30 16.47
CA LEU A 215 52.61 -3.62 17.10
C LEU A 215 53.72 -4.52 16.54
N SER A 216 53.94 -4.50 15.22
CA SER A 216 54.99 -5.29 14.59
C SER A 216 56.39 -4.81 15.02
N VAL A 217 56.59 -3.50 15.15
CA VAL A 217 57.83 -2.91 15.70
C VAL A 217 58.02 -3.30 17.17
N VAL A 218 56.98 -3.22 18.00
CA VAL A 218 57.05 -3.65 19.42
C VAL A 218 57.39 -5.13 19.50
N ARG A 219 56.74 -5.98 18.70
CA ARG A 219 57.03 -7.41 18.61
C ARG A 219 58.48 -7.67 18.18
N ALA A 220 58.98 -6.97 17.16
CA ALA A 220 60.35 -7.12 16.70
C ALA A 220 61.37 -6.68 17.77
N ARG A 221 61.10 -5.59 18.49
CA ARG A 221 61.91 -5.12 19.62
C ARG A 221 61.91 -6.11 20.78
N ALA A 222 60.74 -6.63 21.16
CA ALA A 222 60.62 -7.65 22.21
C ALA A 222 61.35 -8.94 21.82
N HIS A 223 61.19 -9.39 20.57
CA HIS A 223 61.91 -10.55 20.06
C HIS A 223 63.43 -10.33 20.08
N ARG A 224 63.90 -9.15 19.66
CA ARG A 224 65.33 -8.80 19.72
C ARG A 224 65.84 -8.72 21.16
N ALA A 225 65.05 -8.18 22.08
CA ALA A 225 65.41 -8.10 23.50
C ALA A 225 65.52 -9.49 24.12
N LEU A 226 64.55 -10.37 23.88
CA LEU A 226 64.49 -11.72 24.47
C LEU A 226 65.50 -12.69 23.84
N TYR A 227 65.57 -12.71 22.51
CA TYR A 227 66.33 -13.72 21.77
C TYR A 227 67.68 -13.21 21.26
N GLY A 228 67.83 -11.90 21.11
CA GLY A 228 69.04 -11.26 20.60
C GLY A 228 69.98 -10.72 21.67
N GLN A 229 69.58 -10.70 22.96
CA GLN A 229 70.54 -10.45 24.04
C GLN A 229 71.50 -11.63 24.15
N ALA A 230 72.77 -11.36 23.84
CA ALA A 230 73.85 -12.25 24.15
C ALA A 230 74.37 -11.94 25.56
N LEU A 231 74.81 -12.97 26.28
CA LEU A 231 75.47 -12.75 27.57
C LEU A 231 76.76 -11.94 27.36
N PRO A 232 77.09 -10.99 28.26
CA PRO A 232 78.33 -10.22 28.14
C PRO A 232 79.58 -11.11 28.17
N SER A 233 79.51 -12.30 28.77
CA SER A 233 80.62 -13.26 28.81
C SER A 233 80.76 -14.12 27.55
N ASP A 234 79.71 -14.31 26.75
CA ASP A 234 79.77 -15.05 25.49
C ASP A 234 78.76 -14.50 24.47
N PRO A 235 79.22 -13.76 23.44
CA PRO A 235 78.35 -13.18 22.42
C PRO A 235 77.63 -14.25 21.57
N ARG A 236 78.07 -15.50 21.63
CA ARG A 236 77.48 -16.62 20.88
C ARG A 236 76.43 -17.39 21.66
N ALA A 237 76.30 -17.15 22.97
CA ALA A 237 75.31 -17.75 23.85
C ALA A 237 74.05 -16.87 23.92
N THR A 238 73.19 -16.99 22.91
CA THR A 238 71.88 -16.33 22.89
C THR A 238 70.78 -17.27 23.36
N VAL A 239 69.71 -16.71 23.93
CA VAL A 239 68.52 -17.49 24.35
C VAL A 239 67.93 -18.26 23.17
N ALA A 240 67.92 -17.68 21.96
CA ALA A 240 67.51 -18.40 20.75
C ALA A 240 68.31 -19.69 20.55
N ARG A 241 69.64 -19.60 20.69
CA ARG A 241 70.51 -20.76 20.52
C ARG A 241 70.28 -21.80 21.60
N ALA A 242 70.11 -21.38 22.85
CA ALA A 242 69.78 -22.28 23.95
C ALA A 242 68.46 -23.04 23.70
N VAL A 243 67.42 -22.33 23.23
CA VAL A 243 66.13 -22.95 22.90
C VAL A 243 66.26 -23.92 21.72
N THR A 244 66.98 -23.55 20.65
CA THR A 244 67.19 -24.46 19.51
C THR A 244 67.98 -25.71 19.90
N ALA A 245 68.99 -25.58 20.77
CA ALA A 245 69.76 -26.70 21.28
C ALA A 245 68.92 -27.62 22.18
N ALA A 246 68.11 -27.03 23.07
CA ALA A 246 67.17 -27.78 23.91
C ALA A 246 66.14 -28.54 23.07
N HIS A 247 65.57 -27.90 22.05
CA HIS A 247 64.62 -28.54 21.13
C HIS A 247 65.26 -29.66 20.32
N ALA A 248 66.49 -29.47 19.82
CA ALA A 248 67.24 -30.52 19.13
C ALA A 248 67.47 -31.73 20.05
N LYS A 249 67.87 -31.51 21.31
CA LYS A 249 68.04 -32.56 22.32
C LYS A 249 66.73 -33.28 22.64
N LEU A 250 65.60 -32.56 22.67
CA LEU A 250 64.29 -33.15 22.92
C LEU A 250 63.84 -34.02 21.74
N LYS A 251 64.07 -33.59 20.50
CA LYS A 251 63.83 -34.43 19.31
C LYS A 251 64.72 -35.67 19.26
N GLU A 252 65.98 -35.56 19.68
CA GLU A 252 66.87 -36.70 19.79
C GLU A 252 66.35 -37.72 20.80
N ARG A 253 65.93 -37.25 21.99
CA ARG A 253 65.30 -38.10 23.01
C ARG A 253 64.02 -38.77 22.51
N GLN A 254 63.18 -38.02 21.79
CA GLN A 254 61.96 -38.57 21.19
C GLN A 254 62.29 -39.72 20.22
N ARG A 255 63.27 -39.52 19.34
CA ARG A 255 63.71 -40.59 18.42
C ARG A 255 64.26 -41.80 19.17
N ALA A 256 65.04 -41.58 20.24
CA ALA A 256 65.54 -42.67 21.07
C ALA A 256 64.38 -43.46 21.71
N GLN A 257 63.39 -42.76 22.28
CA GLN A 257 62.19 -43.38 22.84
C GLN A 257 61.38 -44.15 21.79
N ASP A 258 61.19 -43.59 20.59
CA ASP A 258 60.50 -44.29 19.49
C ASP A 258 61.24 -45.58 19.10
N THR A 259 62.58 -45.58 19.13
CA THR A 259 63.35 -46.79 18.87
C THR A 259 63.28 -47.81 19.99
N GLU A 260 63.17 -47.37 21.24
CA GLU A 260 62.95 -48.25 22.39
C GLU A 260 61.55 -48.86 22.37
N MET A 261 60.52 -48.05 22.10
CA MET A 261 59.14 -48.52 21.94
C MET A 261 59.05 -49.59 20.87
N ARG A 262 59.61 -49.36 19.68
CA ARG A 262 59.63 -50.38 18.60
C ARG A 262 60.35 -51.66 19.00
N LYS A 263 61.35 -51.61 19.89
CA LYS A 263 62.00 -52.82 20.41
C LYS A 263 61.09 -53.56 21.38
N LEU A 264 60.43 -52.83 22.28
CA LEU A 264 59.47 -53.41 23.21
C LEU A 264 58.26 -54.01 22.49
N ASP A 265 57.73 -53.33 21.47
CA ASP A 265 56.62 -53.84 20.65
C ASP A 265 56.99 -55.18 19.99
N ARG A 266 58.21 -55.28 19.43
CA ARG A 266 58.72 -56.57 18.89
C ARG A 266 58.85 -57.65 19.96
N GLN A 267 59.34 -57.30 21.14
CA GLN A 267 59.44 -58.26 22.25
C GLN A 267 58.04 -58.73 22.69
N ILE A 268 57.06 -57.83 22.75
CA ILE A 268 55.67 -58.16 23.05
C ILE A 268 55.12 -59.08 21.96
N GLU A 269 55.33 -58.78 20.69
CA GLU A 269 54.93 -59.66 19.57
C GLU A 269 55.58 -61.05 19.68
N GLU A 270 56.85 -61.14 20.08
CA GLU A 270 57.54 -62.40 20.34
C GLU A 270 56.93 -63.16 21.53
N TYR A 271 56.62 -62.48 22.64
CA TYR A 271 55.96 -63.09 23.80
C TYR A 271 54.53 -63.53 23.48
N GLU A 272 53.76 -62.71 22.79
CA GLU A 272 52.42 -63.04 22.30
C GLU A 272 52.48 -64.23 21.34
N SER A 273 53.48 -64.28 20.45
CA SER A 273 53.71 -65.43 19.57
C SER A 273 53.99 -66.69 20.40
N MET A 274 54.91 -66.65 21.37
CA MET A 274 55.19 -67.79 22.25
C MET A 274 53.97 -68.22 23.06
N LEU A 275 53.21 -67.27 23.61
CA LEU A 275 51.96 -67.56 24.31
C LEU A 275 50.94 -68.20 23.37
N ASN A 276 50.79 -67.69 22.15
CA ASN A 276 49.93 -68.27 21.13
C ASN A 276 50.39 -69.68 20.68
N LEU A 277 51.68 -70.01 20.77
CA LEU A 277 52.17 -71.38 20.56
C LEU A 277 51.78 -72.30 21.73
N VAL A 278 51.86 -71.82 22.96
CA VAL A 278 51.50 -72.60 24.17
C VAL A 278 49.98 -72.77 24.29
N ASP A 279 49.21 -71.73 23.95
CA ASP A 279 47.76 -71.74 23.84
C ASP A 279 47.28 -72.32 22.50
N GLY A 280 48.20 -72.83 21.67
CA GLY A 280 48.00 -73.20 20.28
C GLY A 280 46.66 -73.87 20.02
N ARG A 281 45.85 -73.21 19.17
CA ARG A 281 44.56 -73.52 18.49
C ARG A 281 43.52 -74.43 19.17
N ASP A 282 43.93 -75.42 19.94
CA ASP A 282 43.14 -76.29 20.80
C ASP A 282 43.72 -76.21 22.22
N GLY A 283 43.26 -75.20 22.97
CA GLY A 283 43.76 -74.84 24.29
C GLY A 283 43.86 -76.02 25.27
N SER A 284 45.04 -76.62 25.34
CA SER A 284 45.35 -77.74 26.23
C SER A 284 45.09 -77.38 27.70
N PHE A 285 45.42 -76.15 28.11
CA PHE A 285 45.11 -75.67 29.45
C PHE A 285 43.61 -75.48 29.66
N ALA A 286 42.90 -74.91 28.69
CA ALA A 286 41.44 -74.77 28.74
C ALA A 286 40.75 -76.15 28.77
N GLN A 287 41.29 -77.14 28.08
CA GLN A 287 40.83 -78.53 28.09
C GLN A 287 41.10 -79.19 29.44
N VAL A 288 42.29 -79.03 30.02
CA VAL A 288 42.61 -79.52 31.37
C VAL A 288 41.69 -78.90 32.43
N VAL A 289 41.40 -77.60 32.32
CA VAL A 289 40.46 -76.93 33.23
C VAL A 289 39.03 -77.48 33.04
N LYS A 290 38.59 -77.71 31.80
CA LYS A 290 37.29 -78.34 31.50
C LYS A 290 37.20 -79.78 32.02
N ASP A 291 38.23 -80.58 31.80
CA ASP A 291 38.31 -81.97 32.24
C ASP A 291 38.35 -82.07 33.77
N MET A 292 39.11 -81.20 34.43
CA MET A 292 39.13 -81.13 35.89
C MET A 292 37.79 -80.66 36.47
N ALA A 293 37.12 -79.70 35.83
CA ALA A 293 35.77 -79.30 36.22
C ALA A 293 34.76 -80.45 36.03
N ARG A 294 34.91 -81.24 34.96
CA ARG A 294 34.08 -82.43 34.70
C ARG A 294 34.31 -83.53 35.75
N VAL A 295 35.56 -83.88 36.03
CA VAL A 295 35.90 -84.88 37.05
C VAL A 295 35.36 -84.47 38.41
N LYS A 296 35.46 -83.19 38.80
CA LYS A 296 34.87 -82.71 40.06
C LYS A 296 33.36 -82.94 40.11
N ARG A 297 32.62 -82.63 39.04
CA ARG A 297 31.17 -82.90 38.98
C ARG A 297 30.85 -84.39 39.10
N GLU A 298 31.55 -85.23 38.33
CA GLU A 298 31.35 -86.70 38.36
C GLU A 298 31.69 -87.27 39.76
N THR A 299 32.74 -86.78 40.43
CA THR A 299 33.06 -87.20 41.81
C THR A 299 32.04 -86.70 42.84
N GLU A 300 31.46 -85.51 42.65
CA GLU A 300 30.38 -85.01 43.50
C GLU A 300 29.07 -85.77 43.30
N GLU A 301 28.74 -86.13 42.06
CA GLU A 301 27.60 -87.00 41.72
C GLU A 301 27.78 -88.40 42.30
N CYS A 302 28.96 -89.01 42.11
CA CYS A 302 29.30 -90.29 42.74
C CYS A 302 29.21 -90.22 44.28
N ARG A 303 29.70 -89.13 44.90
CA ARG A 303 29.50 -88.90 46.35
C ARG A 303 28.04 -88.73 46.74
N LYS A 304 27.19 -88.13 45.89
CA LYS A 304 25.74 -88.01 46.15
C LYS A 304 25.05 -89.36 46.03
N ASP A 305 25.44 -90.18 45.06
CA ASP A 305 24.87 -91.51 44.85
C ASP A 305 25.33 -92.51 45.91
N LEU A 306 26.59 -92.47 46.33
CA LEU A 306 27.08 -93.23 47.50
C LEU A 306 26.32 -92.87 48.78
N ARG A 307 25.92 -91.60 48.95
CA ARG A 307 25.05 -91.18 50.06
C ARG A 307 23.62 -91.72 49.90
N ARG A 308 23.07 -91.73 48.69
CA ARG A 308 21.72 -92.29 48.43
C ARG A 308 21.64 -93.80 48.64
N LEU A 309 22.71 -94.53 48.33
CA LEU A 309 22.78 -95.98 48.50
C LEU A 309 23.03 -96.40 49.96
N GLY A 310 23.21 -95.45 50.89
CA GLY A 310 23.54 -95.74 52.29
C GLY A 310 24.94 -96.32 52.48
N TRP A 311 25.82 -96.20 51.48
CA TRP A 311 27.19 -96.73 51.53
C TRP A 311 28.19 -95.76 52.17
N THR A 312 27.78 -94.51 52.38
CA THR A 312 28.54 -93.51 53.13
C THR A 312 27.67 -93.07 54.32
N GLU A 313 27.68 -93.89 55.39
CA GLU A 313 27.21 -93.50 56.72
C GLU A 313 28.33 -92.71 57.41
N ASP A 314 28.26 -91.39 57.21
CA ASP A 314 28.77 -90.24 58.02
C ASP A 314 29.10 -89.04 57.12
#